data_AF-A0A1A8RD01-F1
#
_entry.id   AF-A0A1A8RD01-F1
#
_cell.length_a   1.000
_cell.length_b   1.000
_cell.length_c   1.000
_cell.angle_alpha   90.00
_cell.angle_beta   90.00
_cell.angle_gamma   90.00
#
_symmetry.space_group_name_H-M   'P 1'
#
loop_
_entity.id
_entity.type
_entity.pdbx_description
1 polymer ?
#
loop_
_entity_poly.entity_id
_entity_poly.type
_entity_poly.pdbx_seq_one_letter_code
_entity_poly.pdbx_strand_id
1 'polypeptide(L)' 'MLVKTGTVVLKAQTDMKGYTPGQVIQVTASIHNQSTKTTGHMAASLMQRVTYEMKKPIHDVKMIAEVEGGAVKAGREVEW' A
#
# COMPACT_ATOMS: atom_id res chain seq x y z
N MET A 1 30.97 4.24 6.13
CA MET A 1 30.05 5.00 7.00
C MET A 1 28.87 4.09 7.32
N LEU A 2 28.77 3.58 8.55
CA LEU A 2 27.65 2.73 8.97
C LEU A 2 26.43 3.62 9.22
N VAL A 3 25.51 3.66 8.27
CA VAL A 3 24.21 4.32 8.44
C VAL A 3 23.44 3.54 9.52
N LYS A 4 23.47 4.03 10.76
CA LYS A 4 22.83 3.38 11.92
C LYS A 4 21.30 3.35 11.80
N THR A 5 20.73 4.21 10.97
CA THR A 5 19.30 4.34 10.70
C THR A 5 19.12 4.73 9.24
N GLY A 6 18.33 3.97 8.50
CA GLY A 6 17.95 4.29 7.13
C GLY A 6 16.44 4.16 6.97
N THR A 7 15.86 4.97 6.10
CA THR A 7 14.41 5.12 5.94
C THR A 7 13.87 4.24 4.81
N VAL A 8 12.58 3.93 4.87
CA VAL A 8 11.84 3.38 3.74
C VAL A 8 10.77 4.42 3.38
N VAL A 9 10.81 4.92 2.16
CA VAL A 9 9.86 5.93 1.66
C VAL A 9 8.99 5.27 0.61
N LEU A 10 7.67 5.29 0.82
CA LEU A 10 6.66 4.84 -0.14
C LEU A 10 5.88 6.06 -0.64
N LYS A 11 5.83 6.24 -1.95
CA LYS A 11 4.93 7.17 -2.63
C LYS A 11 3.97 6.33 -3.46
N ALA A 12 2.68 6.48 -3.25
CA ALA A 12 1.66 5.76 -4.01
C ALA A 12 0.60 6.73 -4.51
N GLN A 13 0.08 6.46 -5.69
CA GLN A 13 -1.02 7.20 -6.28
C GLN A 13 -1.91 6.27 -7.10
N THR A 14 -3.11 6.76 -7.37
CA THR A 14 -4.03 6.15 -8.33
C THR A 14 -4.32 7.16 -9.43
N ASP A 15 -4.72 6.68 -10.60
CA ASP A 15 -5.02 7.54 -11.75
C ASP A 15 -6.28 8.40 -11.54
N MET A 16 -7.25 7.91 -10.74
CA MET A 16 -8.50 8.61 -10.44
C MET A 16 -8.92 8.47 -8.97
N LYS A 17 -9.85 9.33 -8.54
CA LYS A 17 -10.43 9.31 -7.18
C LYS A 17 -11.68 8.43 -7.04
N GLY A 18 -12.31 8.05 -8.15
CA GLY A 18 -13.55 7.29 -8.16
C GLY A 18 -13.60 6.32 -9.33
N TYR A 19 -14.17 5.15 -9.09
CA TYR A 19 -14.24 4.05 -10.04
C TYR A 19 -15.64 3.45 -10.05
N THR A 20 -15.99 2.84 -11.17
CA THR A 20 -17.22 2.06 -11.29
C THR A 20 -16.97 0.58 -10.96
N PRO A 21 -17.98 -0.18 -10.53
CA PRO A 21 -17.81 -1.60 -10.27
C PRO A 21 -17.25 -2.36 -11.48
N GLY A 22 -16.21 -3.16 -11.27
CA GLY A 22 -15.52 -3.93 -12.31
C GLY A 22 -14.43 -3.16 -13.07
N GLN A 23 -14.29 -1.85 -12.83
CA GLN A 23 -13.20 -1.06 -13.41
C GLN A 23 -11.87 -1.38 -12.72
N VAL A 24 -10.80 -1.46 -13.50
CA VAL A 24 -9.43 -1.61 -12.99
C VAL A 24 -8.99 -0.30 -12.34
N ILE A 25 -8.45 -0.40 -11.12
CA ILE A 25 -7.79 0.70 -10.42
C ILE A 25 -6.31 0.64 -10.75
N GLN A 26 -5.78 1.64 -11.46
CA GLN A 26 -4.34 1.69 -11.72
C GLN A 26 -3.64 2.29 -10.50
N VAL A 27 -2.83 1.47 -9.84
CA VAL A 27 -1.99 1.89 -8.71
C VAL A 27 -0.57 2.06 -9.24
N THR A 28 0.07 3.17 -8.91
CA THR A 28 1.50 3.39 -9.13
C THR A 28 2.17 3.66 -7.80
N ALA A 29 3.23 2.94 -7.49
CA ALA A 29 4.00 3.08 -6.27
C ALA A 29 5.51 3.18 -6.56
N SER A 30 6.18 4.12 -5.90
CA SER A 30 7.65 4.21 -5.84
C SER A 30 8.07 3.95 -4.41
N ILE A 31 8.98 2.99 -4.23
CA ILE A 31 9.55 2.62 -2.94
C ILE A 31 11.04 2.81 -2.98
N HIS A 32 11.53 3.67 -2.11
CA HIS A 32 12.94 3.93 -1.94
C HIS A 32 13.39 3.42 -0.56
N ASN A 33 14.18 2.33 -0.55
CA ASN A 33 14.67 1.69 0.66
C ASN A 33 16.11 2.12 0.97
N GLN A 34 16.26 3.14 1.81
CA GLN A 34 17.56 3.60 2.34
C GLN A 34 17.96 2.84 3.61
N SER A 35 17.18 1.88 4.06
CA SER A 35 17.50 1.06 5.23
C SER A 35 18.54 -0.01 4.92
N THR A 36 19.04 -0.64 5.99
CA THR A 36 20.00 -1.75 5.90
C THR A 36 19.34 -3.12 5.75
N LYS A 37 18.00 -3.18 5.70
CA LYS A 37 17.23 -4.42 5.61
C LYS A 37 16.40 -4.46 4.33
N THR A 38 16.20 -5.65 3.77
CA THR A 38 15.20 -5.87 2.73
C THR A 38 13.80 -5.70 3.32
N THR A 39 12.88 -5.04 2.60
CA THR A 39 11.48 -4.91 3.04
C THR A 39 10.77 -6.25 2.98
N GLY A 40 9.60 -6.36 3.64
CA GLY A 40 8.65 -7.41 3.30
C GLY A 40 8.11 -7.25 1.86
N HIS A 41 7.26 -8.19 1.45
CA HIS A 41 6.46 -8.05 0.23
C HIS A 41 5.61 -6.79 0.34
N MET A 42 5.65 -5.96 -0.70
CA MET A 42 4.69 -4.88 -0.83
C MET A 42 3.34 -5.46 -1.25
N ALA A 43 2.24 -4.87 -0.81
CA ALA A 43 0.92 -5.18 -1.33
C ALA A 43 0.10 -3.90 -1.42
N ALA A 44 -0.85 -3.87 -2.36
CA ALA A 44 -1.93 -2.90 -2.39
C ALA A 44 -3.26 -3.63 -2.28
N SER A 45 -4.08 -3.21 -1.31
CA SER A 45 -5.35 -3.87 -1.00
C SER A 45 -6.48 -2.86 -1.03
N LEU A 46 -7.58 -3.21 -1.70
CA LEU A 46 -8.81 -2.42 -1.69
C LEU A 46 -9.63 -2.81 -0.45
N MET A 47 -9.82 -1.84 0.44
CA MET A 47 -10.51 -2.03 1.72
C MET A 47 -11.93 -1.45 1.66
N GLN A 48 -12.92 -2.27 1.95
CA GLN A 48 -14.30 -1.85 2.13
C GLN A 48 -14.56 -1.60 3.62
N ARG A 49 -15.02 -0.39 3.96
CA ARG A 49 -15.52 -0.05 5.29
C ARG A 49 -17.03 0.18 5.22
N VAL A 50 -17.79 -0.66 5.91
CA VAL A 50 -19.23 -0.49 6.12
C VAL A 50 -19.45 0.04 7.52
N THR A 51 -20.22 1.12 7.65
CA THR A 51 -20.62 1.67 8.94
C THR A 51 -22.10 1.48 9.14
N TYR A 52 -22.47 0.74 10.18
CA TYR A 52 -23.85 0.54 10.58
C TYR A 52 -24.22 1.58 11.62
N GLU A 53 -25.13 2.47 11.27
CA GLU A 53 -25.65 3.49 12.17
C GLU A 53 -26.66 2.85 13.15
N MET A 54 -26.23 2.73 14.40
CA MET A 54 -27.02 2.25 15.52
C MET A 54 -26.74 3.15 16.73
N LYS A 55 -27.42 2.94 17.87
CA LYS A 55 -27.15 3.68 19.12
C LYS A 55 -25.66 3.72 19.48
N LYS A 56 -24.92 2.65 19.15
CA LYS A 56 -23.46 2.62 19.10
C LYS A 56 -23.06 2.19 17.68
N PRO A 57 -22.36 3.03 16.91
CA PRO A 57 -21.94 2.66 15.55
C PRO A 57 -21.05 1.41 15.54
N ILE A 58 -21.28 0.55 14.55
CA ILE A 58 -20.45 -0.64 14.29
C ILE A 58 -19.75 -0.44 12.95
N HIS A 59 -18.46 -0.73 12.90
CA HIS A 59 -17.67 -0.67 11.67
C HIS A 59 -17.23 -2.08 11.29
N ASP A 60 -17.56 -2.49 10.06
CA ASP A 60 -17.06 -3.70 9.43
C ASP A 60 -16.04 -3.29 8.36
N VAL A 61 -14.84 -3.85 8.44
CA VAL A 61 -13.72 -3.54 7.53
C VAL A 61 -13.26 -4.83 6.90
N LYS A 62 -13.37 -4.92 5.59
CA LYS A 62 -13.06 -6.12 4.81
C LYS A 62 -12.15 -5.78 3.64
N MET A 63 -11.15 -6.62 3.41
CA MET A 63 -10.36 -6.60 2.18
C MET A 63 -11.16 -7.26 1.04
N ILE A 64 -11.31 -6.57 -0.08
CA ILE A 64 -12.11 -7.05 -1.22
C ILE A 64 -11.29 -7.36 -2.47
N ALA A 65 -10.09 -6.81 -2.57
CA ALA A 65 -9.11 -7.16 -3.59
C ALA A 65 -7.70 -6.90 -3.03
N GLU A 66 -6.72 -7.64 -3.51
CA GLU A 66 -5.32 -7.49 -3.15
C GLU A 66 -4.44 -7.85 -4.35
N VAL A 67 -3.35 -7.13 -4.50
CA VAL A 67 -2.27 -7.49 -5.42
C VAL A 67 -0.95 -7.36 -4.68
N GLU A 68 -0.12 -8.38 -4.83
CA GLU A 68 1.20 -8.45 -4.21
C GLU A 68 2.28 -7.95 -5.16
N GLY A 69 3.25 -7.25 -4.59
CA GLY A 69 4.49 -6.80 -5.19
C GLY A 69 5.70 -7.49 -4.56
N GLY A 70 6.86 -7.25 -5.17
CA GLY A 70 8.13 -7.78 -4.69
C GLY A 70 8.62 -7.12 -3.38
N ALA A 71 9.67 -7.71 -2.82
CA ALA A 71 10.45 -7.09 -1.75
C ALA A 71 11.52 -6.15 -2.32
N VAL A 72 11.78 -5.04 -1.64
CA VAL A 72 12.80 -4.04 -2.03
C VAL A 72 14.04 -4.24 -1.18
N LYS A 73 15.14 -4.65 -1.82
CA LYS A 73 16.43 -4.85 -1.15
C LYS A 73 16.96 -3.54 -0.56
N ALA A 74 17.82 -3.65 0.45
CA ALA A 74 18.51 -2.51 1.05
C ALA A 74 19.25 -1.68 -0.01
N GLY A 75 19.14 -0.35 0.09
CA GLY A 75 19.77 0.61 -0.82
C GLY A 75 19.19 0.61 -2.25
N ARG A 76 18.01 0.03 -2.47
CA ARG A 76 17.36 -0.05 -3.79
C ARG A 76 16.09 0.77 -3.85
N GLU A 77 15.72 1.08 -5.08
CA GLU A 77 14.47 1.73 -5.44
C GLU A 77 13.74 0.87 -6.47
N VAL A 78 12.42 0.82 -6.34
CA VAL A 78 11.52 0.08 -7.23
C VAL A 78 10.33 0.96 -7.54
N GLU A 79 9.93 0.96 -8.81
CA GLU A 79 8.63 1.44 -9.26
C GLU A 79 7.75 0.23 -9.60
N TRP A 80 6.48 0.31 -9.21
CA TRP A 80 5.49 -0.73 -9.38
C TRP A 80 4.17 -0.12 -9.85
#